data_AF-A0A2G6CKM3-F1
#
_entry.id   AF-A0A2G6CKM3-F1
#
_cell.length_a   1.000
_cell.length_b   1.000
_cell.length_c   1.000
_cell.angle_alpha   90.00
_cell.angle_beta   90.00
_cell.angle_gamma   90.00
#
_symmetry.space_group_name_H-M   'P 1'
#
loop_
_entity.id
_entity.type
_entity.pdbx_description
1 polymer ?
#
loop_
_entity_poly.entity_id
_entity_poly.type
_entity_poly.pdbx_seq_one_letter_code
_entity_poly.pdbx_strand_id
1 'polypeptide(L)'
;MQQKRLADRADQIEALRTYGIALFLSGARPGSERAFRELLRLAPKERLDPDFVKSEVVRFFESVRRRFRRELDKVVRQSAPKRSAVVNLLPPWGQAQNGHEGKVWVLAIGFGVTAAVSIGTAAAWYGARNDDGTFNTSDARANGLKVTNLVAAGLFAGFYLYGVIDGLVYYFKNRRARLDGEHVSRQVKGLALAPNGFRVRF
;
A
#
# COMPACT_ATOMS: atom_id res chain seq x y z
N MET A 1 10.38 25.02 1.00
CA MET A 1 10.03 24.55 -0.37
C MET A 1 8.75 23.69 -0.41
N GLN A 2 8.59 22.68 0.45
CA GLN A 2 7.44 21.76 0.40
C GLN A 2 6.08 22.41 0.74
N GLN A 3 6.03 23.29 1.75
CA GLN A 3 4.81 24.05 2.09
C GLN A 3 4.30 24.90 0.93
N LYS A 4 5.19 25.58 0.19
CA LYS A 4 4.81 26.41 -0.97
C LYS A 4 4.15 25.58 -2.08
N ARG A 5 4.61 24.34 -2.33
CA ARG A 5 3.98 23.43 -3.31
C ARG A 5 2.61 22.93 -2.87
N LEU A 6 2.39 22.77 -1.57
CA LEU A 6 1.10 22.34 -1.04
C LEU A 6 0.05 23.46 -1.16
N ALA A 7 0.45 24.70 -0.84
CA ALA A 7 -0.38 25.88 -1.03
C ALA A 7 -0.77 26.06 -2.50
N ASP A 8 0.21 26.04 -3.41
CA ASP A 8 -0.02 26.18 -4.85
C ASP A 8 -0.97 25.09 -5.41
N ARG A 9 -0.89 23.87 -4.89
CA ARG A 9 -1.79 22.79 -5.28
C ARG A 9 -3.21 22.98 -4.73
N ALA A 10 -3.35 23.43 -3.49
CA ALA A 10 -4.66 23.72 -2.90
C ALA A 10 -5.35 24.86 -3.65
N ASP A 11 -4.59 25.90 -4.00
CA ASP A 11 -5.08 27.05 -4.77
C ASP A 11 -5.53 26.62 -6.17
N GLN A 12 -4.78 25.74 -6.84
CA GLN A 12 -5.18 25.19 -8.13
C GLN A 12 -6.47 24.35 -8.05
N ILE A 13 -6.63 23.55 -6.99
CA ILE A 13 -7.86 22.77 -6.74
C ILE A 13 -9.05 23.71 -6.57
N GLU A 14 -8.93 24.73 -5.72
CA GLU A 14 -9.98 25.71 -5.47
C GLU A 14 -10.33 26.51 -6.73
N ALA A 15 -9.32 26.93 -7.48
CA ALA A 15 -9.50 27.66 -8.74
C ALA A 15 -10.25 26.81 -9.77
N LEU A 16 -9.89 25.54 -9.95
CA LEU A 16 -10.58 24.64 -10.88
C LEU A 16 -12.01 24.33 -10.43
N ARG A 17 -12.23 24.18 -9.11
CA ARG A 17 -13.57 24.01 -8.53
C ARG A 17 -14.44 25.22 -8.85
N THR A 18 -13.98 26.41 -8.51
CA THR A 18 -14.70 27.68 -8.73
C THR A 18 -14.94 27.93 -10.22
N TYR A 19 -13.93 27.72 -11.06
CA TYR A 19 -14.02 27.89 -12.51
C TYR A 19 -15.01 26.92 -13.14
N GLY A 20 -15.00 25.64 -12.75
CA GLY A 20 -15.94 24.64 -13.24
C GLY A 20 -17.39 24.95 -12.86
N ILE A 21 -17.63 25.44 -11.63
CA ILE A 21 -18.93 25.90 -11.17
C ILE A 21 -19.38 27.14 -11.97
N ALA A 22 -18.51 28.15 -12.10
CA ALA A 22 -18.82 29.37 -12.84
C ALA A 22 -19.19 29.09 -14.29
N LEU A 23 -18.42 28.24 -14.97
CA LEU A 23 -18.70 27.81 -16.35
C LEU A 23 -20.02 27.04 -16.48
N PHE A 24 -20.39 26.25 -15.48
CA PHE A 24 -21.67 25.56 -15.49
C PHE A 24 -22.82 26.55 -15.42
N LEU A 25 -22.73 27.50 -14.48
CA LEU A 25 -23.76 28.49 -14.21
C LEU A 25 -23.90 29.51 -15.35
N SER A 26 -22.83 29.78 -16.10
CA SER A 26 -22.86 30.63 -17.30
C SER A 26 -23.32 29.89 -18.57
N GLY A 27 -23.68 28.61 -18.47
CA GLY A 27 -24.16 27.80 -19.59
C GLY A 27 -23.07 27.16 -20.45
N ALA A 28 -21.79 27.42 -20.17
CA ALA A 28 -20.63 26.84 -20.87
C ALA A 28 -20.35 25.39 -20.44
N ARG A 29 -21.33 24.48 -20.66
CA ARG A 29 -21.30 23.07 -20.24
C ARG A 29 -20.03 22.31 -20.69
N PRO A 30 -19.54 22.42 -21.94
CA PRO A 30 -18.33 21.71 -22.35
C PRO A 30 -17.08 22.18 -21.62
N GLY A 31 -17.00 23.47 -21.32
CA GLY A 31 -15.91 24.06 -20.54
C GLY A 31 -15.93 23.56 -19.10
N SER A 32 -17.10 23.56 -18.48
CA SER A 32 -17.30 23.06 -17.11
C SER A 32 -16.89 21.60 -16.97
N GLU A 33 -17.27 20.74 -17.93
CA GLU A 33 -16.83 19.34 -17.95
C GLU A 33 -15.31 19.19 -18.07
N ARG A 34 -14.64 20.04 -18.85
CA ARG A 34 -13.16 20.04 -18.92
C ARG A 34 -12.54 20.44 -17.58
N ALA A 35 -13.01 21.53 -16.98
CA ALA A 35 -12.52 22.01 -15.69
C ALA A 35 -12.70 20.96 -14.58
N PHE A 36 -13.88 20.33 -14.49
CA PHE A 36 -14.12 19.28 -13.51
C PHE A 36 -13.31 18.01 -13.77
N ARG A 37 -12.99 17.67 -15.02
CA ARG A 37 -12.06 16.56 -15.30
C ARG A 37 -10.64 16.87 -14.82
N GLU A 38 -10.14 18.08 -15.05
CA GLU A 38 -8.81 18.47 -14.54
C GLU A 38 -8.80 18.51 -13.00
N LEU A 39 -9.85 19.01 -12.38
CA LEU A 39 -10.03 18.95 -10.92
C LEU A 39 -9.94 17.51 -10.41
N LEU A 40 -10.66 16.58 -11.04
CA LEU A 40 -10.68 15.16 -10.68
C LEU A 40 -9.35 14.44 -10.95
N ARG A 41 -8.52 14.93 -11.89
CA ARG A 41 -7.15 14.42 -12.08
C ARG A 41 -6.23 14.84 -10.93
N LEU A 42 -6.36 16.09 -10.47
CA LEU A 42 -5.55 16.64 -9.37
C LEU A 42 -5.99 16.11 -7.99
N ALA A 43 -7.31 15.98 -7.80
CA ALA A 43 -7.96 15.54 -6.57
C ALA A 43 -9.05 14.48 -6.85
N PRO A 44 -8.69 13.20 -7.05
CA PRO A 44 -9.64 12.13 -7.40
C PRO A 44 -10.77 11.90 -6.39
N LYS A 45 -10.59 12.33 -5.14
CA LYS A 45 -11.56 12.17 -4.06
C LYS A 45 -12.47 13.39 -3.86
N GLU A 46 -12.24 14.48 -4.59
CA GLU A 46 -12.91 15.77 -4.44
C GLU A 46 -14.43 15.67 -4.59
N ARG A 47 -15.19 16.31 -3.71
CA ARG A 47 -16.66 16.36 -3.78
C ARG A 47 -17.13 17.80 -3.67
N LEU A 48 -18.19 18.12 -4.40
CA LEU A 48 -18.89 19.38 -4.20
C LEU A 48 -19.86 19.22 -3.03
N ASP A 49 -19.81 20.15 -2.09
CA ASP A 49 -20.69 20.18 -0.94
C ASP A 49 -22.10 20.64 -1.35
N PRO A 50 -23.15 19.80 -1.18
CA PRO A 50 -24.52 20.16 -1.51
C PRO A 50 -25.07 21.35 -0.72
N ASP A 51 -24.52 21.64 0.47
CA ASP A 51 -25.01 22.72 1.32
C ASP A 51 -24.61 24.10 0.79
N PHE A 52 -23.52 24.17 0.02
CA PHE A 52 -22.95 25.41 -0.52
C PHE A 52 -23.06 25.53 -2.05
N VAL A 53 -23.39 24.45 -2.75
CA VAL A 53 -23.43 24.42 -4.22
C VAL A 53 -24.80 23.93 -4.70
N LYS A 54 -25.38 24.63 -5.69
CA LYS A 54 -26.65 24.25 -6.32
C LYS A 54 -26.67 22.77 -6.72
N SER A 55 -27.76 22.07 -6.40
CA SER A 55 -27.92 20.63 -6.60
C SER A 55 -27.69 20.17 -8.05
N GLU A 56 -28.04 21.00 -9.04
CA GLU A 56 -27.80 20.74 -10.47
C GLU A 56 -26.31 20.66 -10.81
N VAL A 57 -25.50 21.53 -10.23
CA VAL A 57 -24.04 21.56 -10.41
C VAL A 57 -23.43 20.30 -9.78
N VAL A 58 -23.86 19.95 -8.57
CA VAL A 58 -23.43 18.73 -7.86
C VAL A 58 -23.77 17.50 -8.69
N ARG A 59 -25.01 17.39 -9.19
CA ARG A 59 -25.45 16.27 -10.04
C ARG A 59 -24.60 16.15 -11.31
N PHE A 60 -24.26 17.27 -11.93
CA PHE A 60 -23.41 17.29 -13.12
C PHE A 60 -21.96 16.92 -12.82
N PHE A 61 -21.38 17.44 -11.73
CA PHE A 61 -20.05 17.03 -11.28
C PHE A 61 -19.98 15.52 -11.04
N GLU A 62 -20.98 14.97 -10.34
CA GLU A 62 -21.08 13.53 -10.11
C GLU A 62 -21.27 12.73 -11.41
N SER A 63 -21.98 13.27 -12.41
CA SER A 63 -22.08 12.62 -13.73
C SER A 63 -20.77 12.66 -14.50
N VAL A 64 -19.99 13.74 -14.41
CA VAL A 64 -18.62 13.81 -14.96
C VAL A 64 -17.73 12.78 -14.26
N ARG A 65 -17.73 12.72 -12.93
CA ARG A 65 -17.00 11.73 -12.13
C ARG A 65 -17.33 10.30 -12.52
N ARG A 66 -18.61 9.96 -12.69
CA ARG A 66 -19.04 8.62 -13.13
C ARG A 66 -18.52 8.27 -14.52
N ARG A 67 -18.63 9.20 -15.49
CA ARG A 67 -18.10 9.00 -16.86
C ARG A 67 -16.58 8.85 -16.86
N PHE A 68 -15.90 9.58 -15.98
CA PHE A 68 -14.44 9.61 -15.89
C PHE A 68 -13.85 8.52 -14.97
N ARG A 69 -14.67 7.65 -14.37
CA ARG A 69 -14.26 6.66 -13.37
C ARG A 69 -13.12 5.77 -13.83
N ARG A 70 -13.15 5.30 -15.09
CA ARG A 70 -12.10 4.44 -15.66
C ARG A 70 -10.74 5.15 -15.76
N GLU A 71 -10.74 6.46 -16.02
CA GLU A 71 -9.52 7.26 -16.10
C GLU A 71 -9.04 7.67 -14.71
N LEU A 72 -9.96 8.02 -13.81
CA LEU A 72 -9.71 8.21 -12.37
C LEU A 72 -9.01 7.00 -11.74
N ASP A 73 -9.49 5.79 -12.02
CA ASP A 73 -8.87 4.57 -11.50
C ASP A 73 -7.42 4.43 -11.99
N LYS A 74 -7.11 4.86 -13.22
CA LYS A 74 -5.73 4.86 -13.74
C LYS A 74 -4.88 5.90 -13.03
N VAL A 75 -5.37 7.12 -12.87
CA VAL A 75 -4.65 8.21 -12.17
C VAL A 75 -4.36 7.81 -10.73
N VAL A 76 -5.35 7.28 -10.01
CA VAL A 76 -5.18 6.81 -8.63
C VAL A 76 -4.16 5.67 -8.55
N ARG A 77 -4.17 4.73 -9.50
CA ARG A 77 -3.18 3.64 -9.56
C ARG A 77 -1.77 4.13 -9.89
N GLN A 78 -1.63 5.11 -10.78
CA GLN A 78 -0.35 5.70 -11.16
C GLN A 78 0.27 6.53 -10.03
N SER A 79 -0.57 7.21 -9.23
CA SER A 79 -0.14 7.97 -8.06
C SER A 79 0.07 7.11 -6.80
N ALA A 80 -0.22 5.81 -6.85
CA ALA A 80 0.01 4.92 -5.71
C ALA A 80 1.53 4.84 -5.41
N PRO A 81 1.94 4.91 -4.12
CA PRO A 81 3.36 4.89 -3.77
C PRO A 81 4.05 3.64 -4.30
N LYS A 82 5.27 3.80 -4.83
CA LYS A 82 6.09 2.69 -5.33
C LYS A 82 6.36 1.74 -4.17
N ARG A 83 5.93 0.49 -4.33
CA ARG A 83 6.17 -0.56 -3.34
C ARG A 83 7.55 -1.17 -3.59
N SER A 84 8.45 -1.11 -2.61
CA SER A 84 9.75 -1.78 -2.63
C SER A 84 9.64 -3.24 -2.20
N ALA A 85 10.35 -4.13 -2.89
CA ALA A 85 10.47 -5.53 -2.49
C ALA A 85 11.34 -5.70 -1.23
N VAL A 86 12.32 -4.82 -1.02
CA VAL A 86 13.27 -4.87 0.11
C VAL A 86 12.55 -4.66 1.43
N VAL A 87 11.49 -3.84 1.45
CA VAL A 87 10.67 -3.59 2.65
C VAL A 87 9.95 -4.87 3.12
N ASN A 88 9.68 -5.82 2.22
CA ASN A 88 9.07 -7.10 2.60
C ASN A 88 10.01 -8.06 3.34
N LEU A 89 11.31 -7.75 3.40
CA LEU A 89 12.28 -8.52 4.21
C LEU A 89 12.16 -8.22 5.71
N LEU A 90 11.49 -7.13 6.08
CA LEU A 90 11.17 -6.76 7.45
C LEU A 90 9.69 -7.04 7.66
N PRO A 91 9.29 -8.18 8.27
CA PRO A 91 7.93 -8.66 8.17
C PRO A 91 6.84 -7.69 8.64
N PRO A 92 6.98 -6.98 9.78
CA PRO A 92 5.99 -5.97 10.17
C PRO A 92 5.86 -4.85 9.14
N TRP A 93 6.97 -4.40 8.55
CA TRP A 93 7.00 -3.29 7.59
C TRP A 93 6.49 -3.71 6.20
N GLY A 94 6.78 -4.94 5.77
CA GLY A 94 6.23 -5.54 4.55
C GLY A 94 4.71 -5.72 4.61
N GLN A 95 4.18 -6.19 5.75
CA GLN A 95 2.74 -6.34 5.93
C GLN A 95 2.01 -4.99 6.02
N ALA A 96 2.64 -3.98 6.63
CA ALA A 96 2.14 -2.61 6.65
C ALA A 96 2.05 -2.02 5.24
N GLN A 97 3.09 -2.20 4.43
CA GLN A 97 3.10 -1.80 3.02
C GLN A 97 2.02 -2.48 2.17
N ASN A 98 1.63 -3.70 2.56
CA ASN A 98 0.59 -4.48 1.89
C ASN A 98 -0.83 -4.18 2.40
N GLY A 99 -0.99 -3.38 3.47
CA GLY A 99 -2.28 -2.99 4.02
C GLY A 99 -2.92 -4.03 4.95
N HIS A 100 -2.13 -4.92 5.54
CA HIS A 100 -2.61 -5.98 6.42
C HIS A 100 -2.37 -5.66 7.89
N GLU A 101 -3.16 -4.76 8.48
CA GLU A 101 -2.97 -4.26 9.86
C GLU A 101 -2.98 -5.37 10.92
N GLY A 102 -3.86 -6.37 10.79
CA GLY A 102 -3.89 -7.51 11.73
C GLY A 102 -2.60 -8.34 11.69
N LYS A 103 -2.02 -8.55 10.50
CA LYS A 103 -0.76 -9.31 10.36
C LYS A 103 0.44 -8.54 10.92
N VAL A 104 0.42 -7.21 10.83
CA VAL A 104 1.46 -6.35 11.44
C VAL A 104 1.53 -6.60 12.94
N TRP A 105 0.39 -6.59 13.63
CA TRP A 105 0.33 -6.80 15.08
C TRP A 105 0.71 -8.21 15.50
N VAL A 106 0.22 -9.24 14.80
CA VAL A 106 0.59 -10.64 15.09
C VAL A 106 2.10 -10.85 14.97
N LEU A 107 2.71 -10.33 13.90
CA LEU A 107 4.15 -10.46 13.71
C LEU A 107 4.93 -9.63 14.73
N ALA A 108 4.55 -8.38 14.99
CA ALA A 108 5.24 -7.52 15.95
C ALA A 108 5.24 -8.13 17.36
N ILE A 109 4.09 -8.64 17.81
CA ILE A 109 3.97 -9.30 19.13
C ILE A 109 4.74 -10.61 19.15
N GLY A 110 4.56 -11.46 18.14
CA GLY A 110 5.25 -12.76 18.06
C GLY A 110 6.77 -12.60 18.06
N PHE A 111 7.29 -11.67 17.25
CA PHE A 111 8.72 -11.32 17.24
C PHE A 111 9.20 -10.74 18.56
N GLY A 112 8.47 -9.78 19.12
CA GLY A 112 8.85 -9.11 20.36
C GLY A 112 8.94 -10.11 21.52
N VAL A 113 7.93 -10.96 21.68
CA VAL A 113 7.88 -11.96 22.76
C VAL A 113 8.98 -13.00 22.59
N THR A 114 9.12 -13.59 21.39
CA THR A 114 10.12 -14.65 21.18
C THR A 114 11.55 -14.12 21.30
N ALA A 115 11.83 -12.92 20.81
CA ALA A 115 13.13 -12.26 20.99
C ALA A 115 13.42 -11.98 22.47
N ALA A 116 12.45 -11.41 23.20
CA ALA A 116 12.61 -11.11 24.62
C ALA A 116 12.86 -12.38 25.44
N VAL A 117 12.13 -13.46 25.17
CA VAL A 117 12.33 -14.76 25.83
C VAL A 117 13.71 -15.31 25.50
N SER A 118 14.13 -15.30 24.24
CA SER A 118 15.46 -15.82 23.84
C SER A 118 16.61 -15.04 24.49
N ILE A 119 16.58 -13.70 24.43
CA ILE A 119 17.59 -12.83 25.05
C ILE A 119 17.61 -13.03 26.57
N GLY A 120 16.45 -13.01 27.23
CA GLY A 120 16.36 -13.17 28.68
C GLY A 120 16.87 -14.54 29.14
N THR A 121 16.52 -15.60 28.39
CA THR A 121 16.96 -16.96 28.70
C THR A 121 18.48 -17.13 28.49
N ALA A 122 19.02 -16.52 27.43
CA ALA A 122 20.47 -16.50 27.21
C ALA A 122 21.21 -15.73 28.31
N ALA A 123 20.73 -14.53 28.68
CA ALA A 123 21.33 -13.73 29.74
C ALA A 123 21.31 -14.46 31.10
N ALA A 124 20.18 -15.09 31.45
CA ALA A 124 20.06 -15.91 32.64
C ALA A 124 21.01 -17.12 32.62
N TRP A 125 21.20 -17.73 31.45
CA TRP A 125 22.13 -18.85 31.28
C TRP A 125 23.60 -18.41 31.42
N TYR A 126 23.98 -17.26 30.87
CA TYR A 126 25.33 -16.70 31.05
C TYR A 126 25.61 -16.29 32.50
N GLY A 127 24.61 -15.68 33.18
CA GLY A 127 24.74 -15.26 34.57
C GLY A 127 24.76 -16.40 35.59
N ALA A 128 24.35 -17.60 35.20
CA ALA A 128 24.35 -18.80 36.06
C ALA A 128 25.67 -19.60 35.99
N ARG A 129 26.71 -19.08 35.32
CA ARG A 129 28.03 -19.72 35.25
C ARG A 129 28.80 -19.49 36.55
N ASN A 130 29.55 -20.50 36.99
CA ASN A 130 30.53 -20.37 38.06
C ASN A 130 31.72 -19.52 37.59
N ASP A 131 32.57 -19.08 38.53
CA ASP A 131 33.78 -18.28 38.24
C ASP A 131 34.78 -19.00 37.30
N ASP A 132 34.73 -20.33 37.24
CA ASP A 132 35.52 -21.16 36.33
C ASP A 132 34.89 -21.32 34.92
N GLY A 133 33.75 -20.67 34.68
CA GLY A 133 32.98 -20.73 33.43
C GLY A 133 32.18 -22.03 33.25
N THR A 134 32.22 -22.94 34.22
CA THR A 134 31.47 -24.20 34.18
C THR A 134 30.08 -24.05 34.81
N PHE A 135 29.23 -25.05 34.56
CA PHE A 135 27.95 -25.19 35.22
C PHE A 135 28.04 -26.39 36.17
N ASN A 136 27.34 -26.34 37.31
CA ASN A 136 27.16 -27.54 38.12
C ASN A 136 26.52 -28.62 37.23
N THR A 137 27.19 -29.78 37.09
CA THR A 137 26.88 -30.82 36.10
C THR A 137 25.52 -31.48 36.30
N SER A 138 24.82 -31.19 37.41
CA SER A 138 23.47 -31.64 37.76
C SER A 138 22.40 -30.55 37.71
N ASP A 139 22.70 -29.33 37.22
CA ASP A 139 21.77 -28.22 37.33
C ASP A 139 20.64 -28.31 36.28
N ALA A 140 19.52 -28.90 36.69
CA ALA A 140 18.29 -29.01 35.90
C ALA A 140 17.81 -27.64 35.37
N ARG A 141 18.16 -26.55 36.08
CA ARG A 141 17.85 -25.18 35.67
C ARG A 141 18.62 -24.76 34.42
N ALA A 142 19.90 -25.11 34.31
CA ALA A 142 20.72 -24.78 33.14
C ALA A 142 20.24 -25.50 31.87
N ASN A 143 19.82 -26.77 31.99
CA ASN A 143 19.22 -27.51 30.89
C ASN A 143 17.84 -26.96 30.50
N GLY A 144 17.01 -26.58 31.47
CA GLY A 144 15.71 -25.93 31.20
C GLY A 144 15.85 -24.62 30.43
N LEU A 145 16.83 -23.79 30.78
CA LEU A 145 17.14 -22.54 30.06
C LEU A 145 17.61 -22.80 28.63
N LYS A 146 18.50 -23.78 28.40
CA LYS A 146 18.95 -24.13 27.04
C LYS A 146 17.79 -24.58 26.14
N VAL A 147 16.94 -25.47 26.63
CA VAL A 147 15.77 -25.97 25.89
C VAL A 147 14.80 -24.84 25.59
N THR A 148 14.51 -23.99 26.59
CA THR A 148 13.61 -22.84 26.42
C THR A 148 14.14 -21.86 25.37
N ASN A 149 15.45 -21.56 25.39
CA ASN A 149 16.07 -20.69 24.40
C ASN A 149 16.02 -21.29 23.00
N LEU A 150 16.26 -22.60 22.86
CA LEU A 150 16.20 -23.29 21.58
C LEU A 150 14.79 -23.25 20.97
N VAL A 151 13.76 -23.49 21.79
CA VAL A 151 12.36 -23.41 21.37
C VAL A 151 12.00 -21.98 20.97
N ALA A 152 12.36 -20.98 21.77
CA ALA A 152 12.10 -19.57 21.49
C ALA A 152 12.79 -19.12 20.19
N ALA A 153 14.05 -19.50 19.99
CA ALA A 153 14.80 -19.21 18.76
C ALA A 153 14.17 -19.89 17.54
N GLY A 154 13.72 -21.15 17.68
CA GLY A 154 13.00 -21.86 16.63
C GLY A 154 11.68 -21.17 16.25
N LEU A 155 10.90 -20.74 17.24
CA LEU A 155 9.66 -19.99 17.01
C LEU A 155 9.93 -18.64 16.35
N PHE A 156 10.95 -17.90 16.80
CA PHE A 156 11.38 -16.64 16.21
C PHE A 156 11.73 -16.82 14.72
N ALA A 157 12.55 -17.83 14.39
CA ALA A 157 12.91 -18.14 13.03
C ALA A 157 11.69 -18.54 12.18
N GLY A 158 10.76 -19.31 12.74
CA GLY A 158 9.50 -19.67 12.09
C GLY A 158 8.65 -18.46 11.74
N PHE A 159 8.44 -17.53 12.69
CA PHE A 159 7.72 -16.28 12.44
C PHE A 159 8.39 -15.42 11.37
N TYR A 160 9.72 -15.36 11.38
CA TYR A 160 10.48 -14.63 10.37
C TYR A 160 10.29 -15.19 8.97
N LEU A 161 10.50 -16.50 8.80
CA LEU A 161 10.35 -17.14 7.50
C LEU A 161 8.91 -17.02 6.99
N TYR A 162 7.91 -17.25 7.85
CA TYR A 162 6.50 -17.08 7.48
C TYR A 162 6.20 -15.66 7.00
N GLY A 163 6.63 -14.66 7.76
CA GLY A 163 6.39 -13.25 7.45
C GLY A 163 7.04 -12.79 6.14
N VAL A 164 8.28 -13.24 5.89
CA VAL A 164 9.00 -12.95 4.63
C VAL A 164 8.33 -13.64 3.44
N ILE A 165 8.00 -14.93 3.56
CA ILE A 165 7.36 -15.70 2.48
C ILE A 165 6.00 -15.08 2.13
N ASP A 166 5.13 -14.84 3.12
CA ASP A 166 3.81 -14.25 2.90
C ASP A 166 3.93 -12.85 2.27
N GLY A 167 4.84 -12.00 2.77
CA GLY A 167 5.08 -10.66 2.23
C GLY A 167 5.54 -10.68 0.76
N LEU A 168 6.47 -11.58 0.41
CA LEU A 168 6.95 -11.76 -0.96
C LEU A 168 5.87 -12.34 -1.88
N VAL A 169 5.13 -13.35 -1.45
CA VAL A 169 4.04 -13.97 -2.23
C VAL A 169 3.00 -12.92 -2.61
N TYR A 170 2.55 -12.09 -1.65
CA TYR A 170 1.60 -11.01 -1.92
C TYR A 170 2.17 -9.96 -2.87
N TYR A 171 3.43 -9.57 -2.68
CA TYR A 171 4.11 -8.63 -3.57
C TYR A 171 4.14 -9.14 -5.02
N PHE A 172 4.54 -10.40 -5.24
CA PHE A 172 4.61 -10.99 -6.58
C PHE A 172 3.24 -11.22 -7.21
N LYS A 173 2.23 -11.61 -6.42
CA LYS A 173 0.84 -11.75 -6.89
C LYS A 173 0.30 -10.42 -7.42
N ASN A 174 0.48 -9.35 -6.66
CA ASN A 174 0.03 -8.01 -7.06
C ASN A 174 0.83 -7.46 -8.25
N ARG A 175 2.12 -7.78 -8.35
CA ARG A 175 2.96 -7.39 -9.50
C ARG A 175 2.53 -8.11 -10.78
N ARG A 176 2.26 -9.42 -10.72
CA ARG A 176 1.75 -10.19 -11.87
C ARG A 176 0.41 -9.65 -12.37
N ALA A 177 -0.56 -9.44 -11.47
CA ALA A 177 -1.85 -8.87 -11.85
C ALA A 177 -1.76 -7.49 -12.54
N ARG A 178 -0.76 -6.67 -12.16
CA ARG A 178 -0.47 -5.41 -12.85
C ARG A 178 0.11 -5.61 -14.25
N LEU A 179 1.07 -6.53 -14.39
CA LEU A 179 1.69 -6.83 -15.69
C LEU A 179 0.68 -7.44 -16.65
N ASP A 180 -0.15 -8.37 -16.20
CA ASP A 180 -1.17 -9.01 -17.04
C ASP A 180 -2.19 -7.99 -17.54
N GLY A 181 -2.64 -7.09 -16.66
CA GLY A 181 -3.53 -5.98 -17.03
C GLY A 181 -2.89 -4.98 -18.02
N GLU A 182 -1.58 -4.76 -17.93
CA GLU A 182 -0.84 -3.91 -18.87
C GLU A 182 -0.72 -4.56 -20.25
N HIS A 183 -0.42 -5.86 -20.32
CA HIS A 183 -0.34 -6.62 -21.57
C HIS A 183 -1.69 -6.64 -22.31
N VAL A 184 -2.78 -6.94 -21.59
CA VAL A 184 -4.13 -6.90 -22.17
C VAL A 184 -4.46 -5.49 -22.68
N SER A 185 -4.14 -4.45 -21.91
CA SER A 185 -4.36 -3.07 -22.36
C SER A 185 -3.54 -2.70 -23.59
N ARG A 186 -2.30 -3.17 -23.73
CA ARG A 186 -1.48 -2.94 -24.93
C ARG A 186 -2.02 -3.69 -26.13
N GLN A 187 -2.42 -4.96 -25.96
CA GLN A 187 -2.99 -5.77 -27.03
C GLN A 187 -4.27 -5.17 -27.58
N VAL A 188 -5.19 -4.74 -26.70
CA VAL A 188 -6.43 -4.04 -27.08
C VAL A 188 -6.13 -2.73 -27.79
N LYS A 189 -5.13 -1.96 -27.32
CA LYS A 189 -4.72 -0.71 -27.98
C LYS A 189 -4.10 -0.95 -29.36
N GLY A 190 -3.31 -2.02 -29.51
CA GLY A 190 -2.76 -2.45 -30.80
C GLY A 190 -3.83 -2.92 -31.78
N LEU A 191 -4.83 -3.67 -31.30
CA LEU A 191 -6.01 -4.09 -32.07
C LEU A 191 -6.86 -2.89 -32.52
N ALA A 192 -7.05 -1.89 -31.66
CA ALA A 192 -7.83 -0.68 -31.97
C ALA A 192 -7.09 0.30 -32.90
N LEU A 193 -5.75 0.22 -32.98
CA LEU A 193 -4.93 1.06 -33.84
C LEU A 193 -4.61 0.41 -35.20
N ALA A 194 -4.96 -0.86 -35.40
CA ALA A 194 -4.88 -1.51 -36.71
C ALA A 194 -6.07 -1.03 -37.57
N PRO A 195 -5.87 -0.19 -38.60
CA PRO A 195 -6.98 0.40 -39.36
C PRO A 195 -7.75 -0.63 -40.20
N ASN A 196 -7.21 -1.83 -40.38
CA ASN A 196 -7.79 -2.86 -41.24
C ASN A 196 -7.53 -4.27 -40.68
N GLY A 197 -8.60 -4.98 -40.32
CA GLY A 197 -8.77 -6.43 -40.45
C GLY A 197 -7.73 -7.36 -39.79
N PHE A 198 -8.18 -8.03 -38.73
CA PHE A 198 -7.60 -9.23 -38.10
C PHE A 198 -6.99 -10.20 -39.15
N ARG A 199 -5.65 -10.36 -39.19
CA ARG A 199 -5.00 -11.49 -39.86
C ARG A 199 -4.52 -12.48 -38.80
N VAL A 200 -5.29 -13.56 -38.62
CA VAL A 200 -4.77 -14.77 -37.96
C VAL A 200 -3.89 -15.48 -38.97
N ARG A 201 -2.61 -15.66 -38.63
CA ARG A 201 -1.77 -16.68 -39.27
C ARG A 201 -1.82 -17.90 -38.38
N PHE A 202 -2.34 -19.00 -38.92
CA PHE A 202 -2.14 -20.36 -38.41
C PHE A 202 -0.68 -20.75 -38.57
#